data_AF-A0A0V1LA90-F1
#
_entry.id   AF-A0A0V1LA90-F1
#
_cell.length_a   1.000
_cell.length_b   1.000
_cell.length_c   1.000
_cell.angle_alpha   90.00
_cell.angle_beta   90.00
_cell.angle_gamma   90.00
#
_symmetry.space_group_name_H-M   'P 1'
#
loop_
_entity.id
_entity.type
_entity.pdbx_description
1 polymer ?
#
loop_
_entity_poly.entity_id
_entity_poly.type
_entity_poly.pdbx_seq_one_letter_code
_entity_poly.pdbx_strand_id
1 'polypeptide(L)'
;MSRRFVTLESAMVYIESLPEEMQSTAEICQLPPVEDGNITDDEHVDEDNLDEVTPENVCDELNVAVMHEDYESDSESIDTLPVEKTSWNRRTCFTSNLGDEKPLALHETASELISLSPTELFHKILPVEKIEDFADKSQRYALQKGVNFEVHVEVLMQFFGLILLSGYHLVPNENHFWSTADD
;
A
#
# COMPACT_ATOMS: atom_id res chain seq x y z
N MET A 1 15.16 -15.89 25.63
CA MET A 1 14.62 -17.21 25.15
C MET A 1 13.51 -16.95 24.16
N SER A 2 13.35 -17.75 23.09
CA SER A 2 12.33 -17.54 22.04
C SER A 2 11.44 -18.77 21.86
N ARG A 3 10.12 -18.59 21.77
CA ARG A 3 9.15 -19.69 21.56
C ARG A 3 8.00 -19.25 20.66
N ARG A 4 7.57 -20.15 19.76
CA ARG A 4 6.51 -19.88 18.78
C ARG A 4 5.16 -20.45 19.19
N PHE A 5 4.09 -19.75 18.80
CA PHE A 5 2.70 -20.07 19.11
C PHE A 5 1.79 -19.74 17.94
N VAL A 6 0.79 -20.57 17.68
CA VAL A 6 -0.19 -20.33 16.61
C VAL A 6 -1.29 -19.34 17.05
N THR A 7 -1.53 -19.21 18.36
CA THR A 7 -2.59 -18.32 18.88
C THR A 7 -2.08 -17.40 19.98
N LEU A 8 -2.70 -16.23 20.10
CA LEU A 8 -2.36 -15.22 21.11
C LEU A 8 -2.63 -15.73 22.52
N GLU A 9 -3.71 -16.48 22.72
CA GLU A 9 -4.07 -17.04 24.03
C GLU A 9 -2.98 -17.99 24.53
N SER A 10 -2.43 -18.81 23.64
CA SER A 10 -1.35 -19.74 23.98
C SER A 10 -0.05 -19.01 24.33
N ALA A 11 0.25 -17.92 23.62
CA ALA A 11 1.39 -17.06 23.92
C ALA A 11 1.23 -16.33 25.28
N MET A 12 0.03 -15.83 25.58
CA MET A 12 -0.26 -15.16 26.86
C MET A 12 -0.18 -16.13 28.04
N VAL A 13 -0.75 -17.34 27.93
CA VAL A 13 -0.63 -18.39 28.96
C VAL A 13 0.84 -18.74 29.22
N TYR A 14 1.68 -18.72 28.19
CA TYR A 14 3.11 -18.94 28.37
C TYR A 14 3.79 -17.78 29.10
N ILE A 15 3.47 -16.53 28.77
CA ILE A 15 4.03 -15.35 29.46
C ILE A 15 3.63 -15.35 30.94
N GLU A 16 2.37 -15.64 31.25
CA GLU A 16 1.88 -15.76 32.62
C GLU A 16 2.56 -16.88 33.42
N SER A 17 3.14 -17.88 32.73
CA SER A 17 3.90 -18.96 33.36
C SER A 17 5.37 -18.60 33.67
N LEU A 18 5.86 -17.46 33.16
CA LEU A 18 7.22 -16.98 33.43
C LEU A 18 7.31 -16.26 34.79
N PRO A 19 8.50 -16.18 35.41
CA PRO A 19 8.72 -15.36 36.61
C PRO A 19 8.34 -13.90 36.37
N GLU A 20 7.77 -13.20 37.36
CA GLU A 20 7.29 -11.81 37.23
C GLU A 20 8.34 -10.84 36.65
N GLU A 21 9.61 -11.04 36.99
CA GLU A 21 10.75 -10.25 36.48
C GLU A 21 10.98 -10.41 34.96
N MET A 22 10.56 -11.54 34.39
CA MET A 22 10.71 -11.86 32.96
C MET A 22 9.45 -11.56 32.15
N GLN A 23 8.32 -11.29 32.81
CA GLN A 23 7.06 -10.98 32.13
C GLN A 23 7.11 -9.59 31.48
N SER A 24 7.72 -8.62 32.15
CA SER A 24 7.87 -7.25 31.66
C SER A 24 8.83 -7.10 30.48
N THR A 25 9.69 -8.10 30.26
CA THR A 25 10.69 -8.14 29.18
C THR A 25 10.33 -9.14 28.07
N ALA A 26 9.14 -9.73 28.12
CA ALA A 26 8.61 -10.60 27.09
C ALA A 26 7.99 -9.77 25.96
N GLU A 27 8.55 -9.88 24.77
CA GLU A 27 8.04 -9.28 23.54
C GLU A 27 7.32 -10.34 22.69
N ILE A 28 6.17 -9.98 22.12
CA ILE A 28 5.42 -10.83 21.18
C ILE A 28 5.53 -10.22 19.79
N CYS A 29 6.14 -10.95 18.85
CA CYS A 29 6.24 -10.54 17.46
C CYS A 29 5.36 -11.45 16.60
N GLN A 30 4.50 -10.86 15.76
CA GLN A 30 3.83 -11.59 14.69
C GLN A 30 4.83 -11.86 13.57
N LEU A 31 5.03 -13.14 13.23
CA LEU A 31 5.86 -13.49 12.08
C LEU A 31 5.03 -13.42 10.79
N PRO A 32 5.65 -13.00 9.68
CA PRO A 32 5.02 -13.17 8.38
C PRO A 32 4.79 -14.67 8.10
N PRO A 33 3.79 -15.02 7.28
CA PRO A 33 3.58 -16.39 6.85
C PRO A 33 4.83 -16.95 6.19
N VAL A 34 5.07 -18.25 6.41
CA VAL A 34 6.17 -18.97 5.76
C VAL A 34 5.85 -19.06 4.26
N GLU A 35 6.51 -18.22 3.46
CA GLU A 35 6.35 -18.21 1.99
C GLU A 35 6.75 -19.56 1.38
N ASP A 36 5.87 -20.18 0.60
CA ASP A 36 6.16 -21.38 -0.20
C ASP A 36 6.84 -21.06 -1.55
N GLY A 37 7.17 -19.79 -1.78
CA GLY A 37 7.81 -19.30 -2.99
C GLY A 37 6.85 -19.05 -4.16
N ASN A 38 5.54 -19.23 -3.97
CA ASN A 38 4.52 -18.97 -4.99
C ASN A 38 3.80 -17.62 -4.76
N ILE A 39 4.59 -16.53 -4.63
CA ILE A 39 4.05 -15.18 -4.51
C ILE A 39 3.63 -14.63 -5.90
N THR A 40 2.46 -15.05 -6.36
CA THR A 40 1.76 -14.39 -7.48
C THR A 40 0.81 -13.33 -6.93
N ASP A 41 0.65 -12.21 -7.65
CA ASP A 41 -0.38 -11.21 -7.42
C ASP A 41 -1.76 -11.65 -7.96
N ASP A 42 -1.83 -12.83 -8.58
CA ASP A 42 -3.08 -13.47 -8.97
C ASP A 42 -3.88 -13.92 -7.73
N GLU A 43 -4.84 -13.10 -7.31
CA GLU A 43 -5.83 -13.49 -6.31
C GLU A 43 -6.68 -14.67 -6.84
N HIS A 44 -6.49 -15.87 -6.28
CA HIS A 44 -7.32 -17.04 -6.58
C HIS A 44 -8.68 -16.98 -5.86
N VAL A 45 -9.48 -15.97 -6.18
CA VAL A 45 -10.87 -15.89 -5.70
C VAL A 45 -11.77 -16.58 -6.73
N ASP A 46 -12.50 -17.61 -6.28
CA ASP A 46 -13.54 -18.23 -7.09
C ASP A 46 -14.72 -17.27 -7.22
N GLU A 47 -14.85 -16.59 -8.36
CA GLU A 47 -15.91 -15.60 -8.61
C GLU A 47 -17.32 -16.19 -8.53
N ASP A 48 -17.46 -17.51 -8.69
CA ASP A 48 -18.74 -18.23 -8.60
C ASP A 48 -19.08 -18.63 -7.15
N ASN A 49 -18.13 -18.54 -6.21
CA ASN A 49 -18.31 -18.90 -4.81
C ASN A 49 -17.95 -17.74 -3.86
N LEU A 50 -18.96 -16.91 -3.58
CA LEU A 50 -18.85 -15.70 -2.75
C LEU A 50 -18.98 -15.94 -1.24
N ASP A 51 -18.73 -17.17 -0.76
CA ASP A 51 -18.64 -17.42 0.67
C ASP A 51 -17.47 -16.62 1.29
N GLU A 52 -17.57 -16.29 2.58
CA GLU A 52 -16.55 -15.49 3.28
C GLU A 52 -15.21 -16.25 3.32
N VAL A 53 -14.34 -15.96 2.34
CA VAL A 53 -12.97 -16.46 2.32
C VAL A 53 -12.17 -15.65 3.33
N THR A 54 -11.70 -16.29 4.41
CA THR A 54 -10.64 -15.73 5.25
C THR A 54 -9.39 -15.52 4.39
N PRO A 55 -8.89 -14.29 4.23
CA PRO A 55 -7.73 -14.03 3.38
C PRO A 55 -6.54 -14.87 3.86
N GLU A 56 -5.81 -15.53 2.97
CA GLU A 56 -4.63 -16.34 3.34
C GLU A 56 -3.48 -15.49 3.90
N ASN A 57 -3.52 -14.18 3.67
CA ASN A 57 -2.53 -13.21 4.15
C ASN A 57 -2.75 -12.79 5.63
N VAL A 58 -3.10 -13.74 6.49
CA VAL A 58 -3.10 -13.52 7.94
C VAL A 58 -1.67 -13.70 8.47
N CYS A 59 -1.29 -12.91 9.46
CA CYS A 59 -0.08 -13.15 10.24
C CYS A 59 -0.06 -14.61 10.74
N ASP A 60 1.08 -15.27 10.64
CA ASP A 60 1.25 -16.69 10.97
C ASP A 60 1.63 -16.84 12.46
N GLU A 61 2.63 -17.66 12.79
CA GLU A 61 3.03 -17.89 14.18
C GLU A 61 3.48 -16.62 14.91
N LEU A 62 3.04 -16.48 16.16
CA LEU A 62 3.55 -15.53 17.14
C LEU A 62 4.86 -16.04 17.73
N ASN A 63 5.90 -15.22 17.72
CA ASN A 63 7.15 -15.49 18.42
C ASN A 63 7.22 -14.67 19.71
N VAL A 64 7.34 -15.35 20.85
CA VAL A 64 7.57 -14.73 22.16
C VAL A 64 9.05 -14.77 22.47
N ALA A 65 9.68 -13.61 22.62
CA ALA A 65 11.09 -13.47 22.97
C ALA A 65 11.24 -12.72 24.30
N VAL A 66 11.95 -13.31 25.26
CA VAL A 66 12.31 -12.65 26.52
C VAL A 66 13.65 -11.95 26.32
N MET A 67 13.65 -10.62 26.37
CA MET A 67 14.84 -9.78 26.29
C MET A 67 15.56 -9.71 27.64
N HIS A 68 16.89 -9.63 27.59
CA HIS A 68 17.70 -9.28 28.76
C HIS A 68 17.92 -7.76 28.75
N GLU A 69 18.00 -7.16 29.93
CA GLU A 69 17.84 -5.72 30.24
C GLU A 69 18.81 -4.74 29.54
N ASP A 70 19.63 -5.18 28.58
CA ASP A 70 20.69 -4.40 27.94
C ASP A 70 20.29 -3.75 26.60
N TYR A 71 19.00 -3.72 26.26
CA TYR A 71 18.52 -3.13 25.00
C TYR A 71 17.43 -2.08 25.26
N GLU A 72 17.79 -0.80 25.18
CA GLU A 72 16.82 0.29 25.05
C GLU A 72 16.30 0.31 23.61
N SER A 73 15.03 -0.02 23.43
CA SER A 73 14.31 0.12 22.17
C SER A 73 13.52 1.43 22.19
N ASP A 74 13.96 2.41 21.39
CA ASP A 74 13.29 3.71 21.16
C ASP A 74 12.03 3.53 20.29
N SER A 75 11.05 2.76 20.77
CA SER A 75 9.74 2.69 20.15
C SER A 75 8.82 3.74 20.79
N GLU A 76 8.68 4.89 20.13
CA GLU A 76 7.68 5.90 20.50
C GLU A 76 6.28 5.28 20.45
N SER A 77 5.53 5.45 21.54
CA SER A 77 4.14 5.01 21.63
C SER A 77 3.27 5.82 20.65
N ILE A 78 2.74 5.15 19.64
CA ILE A 78 1.77 5.75 18.72
C ILE A 78 0.41 5.77 19.43
N ASP A 79 -0.07 6.97 19.75
CA ASP A 79 -1.45 7.16 20.22
C ASP A 79 -2.42 6.70 19.12
N THR A 80 -3.08 5.58 19.33
CA THR A 80 -4.11 5.06 18.41
C THR A 80 -5.34 5.94 18.50
N LEU A 81 -5.52 6.83 17.53
CA LEU A 81 -6.82 7.45 17.26
C LEU A 81 -7.84 6.37 16.87
N PRO A 82 -9.13 6.53 17.22
CA PRO A 82 -10.16 5.58 16.84
C PRO A 82 -10.24 5.49 15.31
N VAL A 83 -9.87 4.33 14.76
CA VAL A 83 -10.03 4.01 13.34
C VAL A 83 -11.51 3.80 13.08
N GLU A 84 -12.16 4.76 12.42
CA GLU A 84 -13.47 4.52 11.83
C GLU A 84 -13.34 3.40 10.79
N LYS A 85 -14.06 2.30 11.03
CA LYS A 85 -14.16 1.20 10.06
C LYS A 85 -15.00 1.68 8.88
N THR A 86 -14.37 2.26 7.87
CA THR A 86 -15.02 2.49 6.57
C THR A 86 -15.34 1.15 5.93
N SER A 87 -16.63 0.80 5.85
CA SER A 87 -17.09 -0.34 5.09
C SER A 87 -17.13 0.02 3.60
N TRP A 88 -16.39 -0.72 2.79
CA TRP A 88 -16.41 -0.58 1.34
C TRP A 88 -17.69 -1.25 0.80
N ASN A 89 -18.71 -0.44 0.54
CA ASN A 89 -19.96 -0.89 -0.06
C ASN A 89 -19.90 -0.60 -1.57
N ARG A 90 -20.30 -1.57 -2.41
CA ARG A 90 -20.26 -1.49 -3.89
C ARG A 90 -21.15 -0.39 -4.52
N ARG A 91 -21.86 0.42 -3.72
CA ARG A 91 -22.79 1.49 -4.10
C ARG A 91 -22.95 2.53 -2.97
N THR A 92 -21.87 3.09 -2.44
CA THR A 92 -22.00 4.44 -1.87
C THR A 92 -22.26 5.38 -3.05
N CYS A 93 -23.54 5.65 -3.34
CA CYS A 93 -23.90 6.74 -4.24
C CYS A 93 -23.18 7.97 -3.73
N PHE A 94 -22.18 8.44 -4.48
CA PHE A 94 -21.47 9.67 -4.19
C PHE A 94 -22.56 10.75 -4.10
N THR A 95 -22.88 11.19 -2.89
CA THR A 95 -23.79 12.30 -2.73
C THR A 95 -22.99 13.52 -3.14
N SER A 96 -23.39 14.17 -4.22
CA SER A 96 -22.78 15.41 -4.71
C SER A 96 -23.05 16.60 -3.79
N ASN A 97 -23.30 16.36 -2.49
CA ASN A 97 -23.36 17.39 -1.46
C ASN A 97 -21.92 17.80 -1.10
N LEU A 98 -21.23 18.44 -2.04
CA LEU A 98 -20.35 19.54 -1.65
C LEU A 98 -21.29 20.52 -0.94
N GLY A 99 -21.04 20.84 0.34
CA GLY A 99 -21.92 21.72 1.11
C GLY A 99 -22.24 23.04 0.40
N ASP A 100 -23.15 23.83 0.96
CA ASP A 100 -23.60 25.11 0.35
C ASP A 100 -22.48 26.17 0.17
N GLU A 101 -21.25 25.86 0.57
CA GLU A 101 -20.09 26.70 0.30
C GLU A 101 -19.78 26.72 -1.19
N LYS A 102 -19.99 27.90 -1.78
CA LYS A 102 -19.58 28.18 -3.14
C LYS A 102 -18.05 28.01 -3.24
N PRO A 103 -17.54 27.15 -4.13
CA PRO A 103 -16.09 27.01 -4.30
C PRO A 103 -15.52 28.37 -4.73
N LEU A 104 -14.51 28.82 -3.99
CA LEU A 104 -13.74 30.02 -4.35
C LEU A 104 -13.07 29.80 -5.70
N ALA A 105 -12.97 30.86 -6.49
CA ALA A 105 -12.36 30.75 -7.81
C ALA A 105 -10.84 30.54 -7.69
N LEU A 106 -10.23 29.83 -8.65
CA LEU A 106 -8.80 29.52 -8.61
C LEU A 106 -7.91 30.78 -8.48
N HIS A 107 -8.34 31.91 -9.04
CA HIS A 107 -7.61 33.18 -8.94
C HIS A 107 -7.66 33.82 -7.54
N GLU A 108 -8.64 33.42 -6.72
CA GLU A 108 -8.81 33.89 -5.34
C GLU A 108 -7.96 33.05 -4.37
N THR A 109 -7.76 31.76 -4.68
CA THR A 109 -7.09 30.80 -3.79
C THR A 109 -5.66 30.48 -4.18
N ALA A 110 -5.36 30.39 -5.49
CA ALA A 110 -4.07 29.94 -6.00
C ALA A 110 -3.75 30.60 -7.35
N SER A 111 -3.68 31.94 -7.35
CA SER A 111 -3.42 32.76 -8.55
C SER A 111 -2.12 32.39 -9.29
N GLU A 112 -1.12 31.88 -8.57
CA GLU A 112 0.17 31.43 -9.07
C GLU A 112 0.06 30.22 -10.00
N LEU A 113 -1.01 29.43 -9.89
CA LEU A 113 -1.23 28.25 -10.74
C LEU A 113 -1.76 28.64 -12.13
N ILE A 114 -2.36 29.82 -12.28
CA ILE A 114 -2.98 30.27 -13.54
C ILE A 114 -1.93 30.53 -14.62
N SER A 115 -0.75 31.00 -14.22
CA SER A 115 0.35 31.28 -15.14
C SER A 115 1.15 30.06 -15.55
N LEU A 116 0.93 28.90 -14.91
CA LEU A 116 1.69 27.68 -15.18
C LEU A 116 1.15 26.95 -16.41
N SER A 117 2.07 26.38 -17.18
CA SER A 117 1.71 25.42 -18.21
C SER A 117 1.15 24.12 -17.59
N PRO A 118 0.37 23.32 -18.35
CA PRO A 118 -0.13 22.04 -17.88
C PRO A 118 0.97 21.11 -17.34
N THR A 119 2.15 21.11 -17.96
CA THR A 119 3.30 20.30 -17.53
C THR A 119 3.91 20.82 -16.23
N GLU A 120 4.04 22.13 -16.06
CA GLU A 120 4.50 22.71 -14.77
C GLU A 120 3.50 22.44 -13.65
N LEU A 121 2.19 22.49 -13.95
CA LEU A 121 1.15 22.14 -13.00
C LEU A 121 1.23 20.65 -12.62
N PHE A 122 1.48 19.78 -13.59
CA PHE A 122 1.73 18.37 -13.34
C PHE A 122 2.92 18.17 -12.41
N HIS A 123 4.04 18.88 -12.62
CA HIS A 123 5.20 18.80 -11.73
C HIS A 123 4.99 19.40 -10.34
N LYS A 124 4.00 20.28 -10.15
CA LYS A 124 3.57 20.71 -8.81
C LYS A 124 2.86 19.59 -8.04
N ILE A 125 2.13 18.73 -8.74
CA ILE A 125 1.40 17.59 -8.16
C ILE A 125 2.34 16.40 -7.97
N LEU A 126 3.14 16.10 -9.00
CA LEU A 126 4.12 15.03 -9.02
C LEU A 126 5.51 15.58 -9.38
N PRO A 127 6.30 15.98 -8.36
CA PRO A 127 7.64 16.53 -8.55
C PRO A 127 8.58 15.54 -9.26
N VAL A 128 9.54 16.07 -10.02
CA VAL A 128 10.50 15.25 -10.78
C VAL A 128 11.32 14.35 -9.85
N GLU A 129 11.65 14.82 -8.65
CA GLU A 129 12.39 14.06 -7.64
C GLU A 129 11.62 12.80 -7.19
N LYS A 130 10.28 12.83 -7.23
CA LYS A 130 9.46 11.64 -6.96
C LYS A 130 9.48 10.67 -8.14
N ILE A 131 9.52 11.18 -9.37
CA ILE A 131 9.63 10.34 -10.56
C ILE A 131 11.01 9.66 -10.60
N GLU A 132 12.07 10.36 -10.20
CA GLU A 132 13.41 9.79 -10.01
C GLU A 132 13.42 8.65 -8.98
N ASP A 133 12.79 8.87 -7.82
CA ASP A 133 12.64 7.84 -6.78
C ASP A 133 11.86 6.62 -7.30
N PHE A 134 10.83 6.82 -8.12
CA PHE A 134 10.13 5.72 -8.80
C PHE A 134 11.04 5.00 -9.79
N ALA A 135 11.84 5.70 -10.59
CA ALA A 135 12.74 5.09 -11.55
C ALA A 135 13.77 4.18 -10.84
N ASP A 136 14.39 4.67 -9.77
CA ASP A 136 15.35 3.89 -8.99
C ASP A 136 14.70 2.65 -8.35
N LYS A 137 13.51 2.80 -7.75
CA LYS A 137 12.77 1.66 -7.18
C LYS A 137 12.37 0.63 -8.23
N SER A 138 11.84 1.08 -9.37
CA SER A 138 11.47 0.21 -10.48
C SER A 138 12.70 -0.51 -11.06
N GLN A 139 13.83 0.16 -11.19
CA GLN A 139 15.09 -0.46 -11.62
C GLN A 139 15.54 -1.56 -10.64
N ARG A 140 15.51 -1.28 -9.33
CA ARG A 140 15.87 -2.27 -8.30
C ARG A 140 14.96 -3.48 -8.36
N TYR A 141 13.65 -3.26 -8.55
CA TYR A 141 12.69 -4.34 -8.68
C TYR A 141 12.95 -5.18 -9.95
N ALA A 142 13.23 -4.55 -11.09
CA ALA A 142 13.59 -5.24 -12.33
C ALA A 142 14.81 -6.14 -12.14
N LEU A 143 15.86 -5.64 -11.46
CA LEU A 143 17.06 -6.41 -11.14
C LEU A 143 16.75 -7.59 -10.21
N GLN A 144 15.91 -7.41 -9.19
CA GLN A 144 15.50 -8.49 -8.29
C GLN A 144 14.75 -9.60 -9.02
N LYS A 145 13.93 -9.25 -10.00
CA LYS A 145 13.19 -10.20 -10.84
C LYS A 145 14.01 -10.77 -12.00
N GLY A 146 15.28 -10.36 -12.13
CA GLY A 146 16.16 -10.82 -13.21
C GLY A 146 15.73 -10.35 -14.60
N VAL A 147 14.92 -9.30 -14.69
CA VAL A 147 14.45 -8.74 -15.95
C VAL A 147 15.49 -7.75 -16.46
N ASN A 148 15.86 -7.90 -17.73
CA ASN A 148 16.93 -7.11 -18.35
C ASN A 148 16.34 -5.90 -19.09
N PHE A 149 15.78 -4.95 -18.34
CA PHE A 149 15.37 -3.65 -18.86
C PHE A 149 15.82 -2.52 -17.94
N GLU A 150 16.06 -1.37 -18.53
CA GLU A 150 16.44 -0.16 -17.80
C GLU A 150 15.24 0.77 -17.67
N VAL A 151 15.02 1.27 -16.45
CA VAL A 151 13.98 2.25 -16.14
C VAL A 151 14.63 3.61 -15.93
N HIS A 152 14.41 4.50 -16.89
CA HIS A 152 14.84 5.89 -16.81
C HIS A 152 13.65 6.82 -16.53
N VAL A 153 13.93 8.02 -16.04
CA VAL A 153 12.91 9.03 -15.68
C VAL A 153 12.04 9.37 -16.90
N GLU A 154 12.64 9.46 -18.08
CA GLU A 154 11.95 9.76 -19.33
C GLU A 154 10.92 8.67 -19.68
N VAL A 155 11.25 7.41 -19.42
CA VAL A 155 10.35 6.26 -19.65
C VAL A 155 9.15 6.37 -18.72
N LEU A 156 9.37 6.69 -17.44
CA LEU A 156 8.27 6.89 -16.49
C LEU A 156 7.42 8.12 -16.82
N MET A 157 8.02 9.23 -17.26
CA MET A 157 7.26 10.40 -17.73
C MET A 157 6.36 10.05 -18.92
N GLN A 158 6.87 9.29 -19.89
CA GLN A 158 6.07 8.82 -21.02
C GLN A 158 4.94 7.88 -20.55
N PHE A 159 5.24 6.97 -19.63
CA PHE A 159 4.26 6.07 -19.04
C PHE A 159 3.13 6.82 -18.32
N PHE A 160 3.45 7.84 -17.51
CA PHE A 160 2.41 8.70 -16.91
C PHE A 160 1.60 9.47 -17.95
N GLY A 161 2.24 9.91 -19.04
CA GLY A 161 1.54 10.51 -20.18
C GLY A 161 0.53 9.55 -20.82
N LEU A 162 0.89 8.28 -20.98
CA LEU A 162 0.01 7.24 -21.48
C LEU A 162 -1.17 6.97 -20.55
N ILE A 163 -0.94 6.88 -19.24
CA ILE A 163 -2.01 6.72 -18.23
C ILE A 163 -2.98 7.90 -18.28
N LEU A 164 -2.45 9.13 -18.34
CA LEU A 164 -3.29 10.32 -18.42
C LEU A 164 -4.16 10.25 -19.68
N LEU A 165 -3.55 9.94 -20.83
CA LEU A 165 -4.25 9.85 -22.10
C LEU A 165 -5.32 8.74 -22.10
N SER A 166 -5.01 7.56 -21.56
CA SER A 166 -5.97 6.45 -21.48
C SER A 166 -7.16 6.79 -20.56
N GLY A 167 -6.95 7.59 -19.52
CA GLY A 167 -8.04 8.09 -18.68
C GLY A 167 -9.03 9.02 -19.39
N TYR A 168 -8.61 9.70 -20.47
CA TYR A 168 -9.49 10.55 -21.29
C TYR A 168 -10.15 9.81 -22.45
N HIS A 169 -9.60 8.68 -22.88
CA HIS A 169 -10.11 7.92 -24.02
C HIS A 169 -10.91 6.72 -23.53
N LEU A 170 -12.21 6.71 -23.82
CA LEU A 170 -13.06 5.56 -23.56
C LEU A 170 -12.89 4.56 -24.70
N VAL A 171 -12.15 3.47 -24.44
CA VAL A 171 -12.14 2.30 -25.31
C VAL A 171 -13.05 1.21 -24.76
N PRO A 172 -13.67 0.37 -25.61
CA PRO A 172 -14.56 -0.70 -25.15
C PRO A 172 -13.86 -1.76 -24.28
N ASN A 173 -12.55 -1.94 -24.48
CA ASN A 173 -11.73 -2.90 -23.75
C ASN A 173 -10.26 -2.46 -23.80
N GLU A 174 -9.51 -2.70 -22.72
CA GLU A 174 -8.09 -2.31 -22.56
C GLU A 174 -7.17 -2.75 -23.70
N ASN A 175 -7.42 -3.93 -24.28
CA ASN A 175 -6.65 -4.45 -25.41
C ASN A 175 -6.72 -3.53 -26.65
N HIS A 176 -7.73 -2.66 -26.73
CA HIS A 176 -7.88 -1.71 -27.84
C HIS A 176 -6.93 -0.51 -27.71
N PHE A 177 -6.40 -0.19 -26.52
CA PHE A 177 -5.41 0.89 -26.36
C PHE A 177 -4.10 0.60 -27.12
N TRP A 178 -3.81 -0.68 -27.35
CA TRP A 178 -2.59 -1.15 -28.01
C TRP A 178 -2.86 -1.81 -29.37
N SER A 179 -4.11 -1.79 -29.83
CA SER A 179 -4.49 -2.37 -31.12
C SER A 179 -3.92 -1.55 -32.26
N THR A 180 -3.41 -2.23 -33.28
CA THR A 180 -2.98 -1.64 -34.56
C THR A 180 -3.92 -2.01 -35.71
N ALA A 181 -5.04 -2.67 -35.40
CA ALA A 181 -6.08 -2.95 -36.37
C ALA A 181 -6.75 -1.64 -36.80
N ASP A 182 -7.16 -1.56 -38.07
CA ASP A 182 -7.92 -0.43 -38.59
C ASP A 182 -9.30 -0.34 -37.90
N ASP A 183 -9.75 0.89 -37.60
CA ASP A 183 -11.05 1.21 -37.00
C ASP A 183 -12.25 0.96 -37.94
#